data_AF-A0A7S2RLI2-F1
#
_entry.id   AF-A0A7S2RLI2-F1
#
_cell.length_a   1.000
_cell.length_b   1.000
_cell.length_c   1.000
_cell.angle_alpha   90.00
_cell.angle_beta   90.00
_cell.angle_gamma   90.00
#
_symmetry.space_group_name_H-M   'P 1'
#
loop_
_entity.id
_entity.type
_entity.pdbx_description
1 polymer ?
#
loop_
_entity_poly.entity_id
_entity_poly.type
_entity_poly.pdbx_seq_one_letter_code
_entity_poly.pdbx_strand_id
1 'polypeptide(L)'
;KVWHHPEADKLFCEEIDVGEESGPREIASGLRQHYDMEAMLNRRVLVVCNLKASKIIGFVSNGMVLAAKSNDGSQVELIEPPENAVVGERVFIENLTGKASSSAQVKKRKTWDKVAKELQTGEGGIATWEGKAIQTNAGVCKAATLVGAPIS
;
A
#
# COMPACT_ATOMS: atom_id res chain seq x y z
N LYS A 1 7.65 -4.85 -12.18
CA LYS A 1 7.84 -6.32 -12.40
C LYS A 1 7.33 -7.07 -11.17
N VAL A 2 7.02 -8.36 -11.30
CA VAL A 2 6.64 -9.24 -10.16
C VAL A 2 7.26 -10.62 -10.33
N TRP A 3 7.76 -11.21 -9.26
CA TRP A 3 8.28 -12.57 -9.22
C TRP A 3 8.08 -13.20 -7.85
N HIS A 4 8.17 -14.53 -7.76
CA HIS A 4 8.11 -15.22 -6.48
C HIS A 4 9.37 -14.97 -5.65
N HIS A 5 9.18 -14.72 -4.36
CA HIS A 5 10.31 -14.61 -3.45
C HIS A 5 11.05 -15.97 -3.38
N PRO A 6 12.39 -16.00 -3.52
CA PRO A 6 13.14 -17.25 -3.67
C PRO A 6 13.09 -18.17 -2.44
N GLU A 7 12.97 -17.58 -1.24
CA GLU A 7 12.98 -18.30 0.03
C GLU A 7 11.64 -18.26 0.79
N ALA A 8 10.56 -17.73 0.19
CA ALA A 8 9.30 -17.50 0.90
C ALA A 8 8.05 -17.72 0.04
N ASP A 9 7.31 -18.78 0.35
CA ASP A 9 6.17 -19.23 -0.46
C ASP A 9 4.95 -18.30 -0.43
N LYS A 10 4.88 -17.40 0.55
CA LYS A 10 3.78 -16.45 0.71
C LYS A 10 4.09 -15.07 0.15
N LEU A 11 5.32 -14.84 -0.30
CA LEU A 11 5.78 -13.52 -0.69
C LEU A 11 5.96 -13.42 -2.21
N PHE A 12 5.55 -12.28 -2.74
CA PHE A 12 6.05 -11.75 -3.98
C PHE A 12 7.20 -10.78 -3.70
N CYS A 13 8.05 -10.62 -4.71
CA CYS A 13 8.95 -9.50 -4.85
C CYS A 13 8.50 -8.69 -6.06
N GLU A 14 8.49 -7.37 -5.93
CA GLU A 14 8.04 -6.45 -6.95
C GLU A 14 9.07 -5.33 -7.20
N GLU A 15 9.15 -4.91 -8.46
CA GLU A 15 9.68 -3.59 -8.82
C GLU A 15 8.48 -2.70 -9.10
N ILE A 16 8.23 -1.72 -8.22
CA ILE A 16 7.08 -0.82 -8.29
C ILE A 16 7.56 0.60 -8.58
N ASP A 17 7.10 1.16 -9.70
CA ASP A 17 7.35 2.56 -10.04
C ASP A 17 6.50 3.47 -9.14
N VAL A 18 7.17 4.38 -8.45
CA VAL A 18 6.57 5.38 -7.57
C VAL A 18 6.93 6.80 -8.02
N GLY A 19 7.33 6.97 -9.29
CA GLY A 19 7.69 8.26 -9.90
C GLY A 19 8.97 8.89 -9.36
N GLU A 20 9.87 8.08 -8.80
CA GLU A 20 11.16 8.55 -8.27
C GLU A 20 12.24 8.53 -9.36
N GLU A 21 13.08 9.57 -9.39
CA GLU A 21 14.19 9.68 -10.35
C GLU A 21 15.20 8.53 -10.23
N SER A 22 15.32 7.92 -9.04
CA SER A 22 16.16 6.74 -8.80
C SER A 22 15.62 5.46 -9.44
N GLY A 23 14.43 5.49 -10.02
CA GLY A 23 13.76 4.34 -10.60
C GLY A 23 12.82 3.61 -9.62
N PRO A 24 12.30 2.44 -10.03
CA PRO A 24 11.32 1.69 -9.26
C PRO A 24 11.91 1.15 -7.95
N ARG A 25 11.03 0.98 -6.95
CA ARG A 25 11.40 0.40 -5.66
C ARG A 25 11.24 -1.10 -5.67
N GLU A 26 12.20 -1.77 -5.03
CA GLU A 26 12.07 -3.16 -4.64
C GLU A 26 11.19 -3.29 -3.40
N ILE A 27 10.09 -4.03 -3.51
CA ILE A 27 9.12 -4.25 -2.44
C ILE A 27 8.86 -5.75 -2.34
N ALA A 28 8.60 -6.24 -1.14
CA ALA A 28 8.10 -7.60 -0.94
C ALA A 28 6.73 -7.53 -0.26
N SER A 29 5.76 -8.24 -0.84
CA SER A 29 4.37 -8.24 -0.38
C SER A 29 3.88 -9.67 -0.07
N GLY A 30 3.04 -9.79 0.95
CA GLY A 30 2.41 -11.05 1.36
C GLY A 30 1.16 -11.42 0.55
N LEU A 31 1.18 -11.18 -0.77
CA LEU A 31 0.00 -11.26 -1.62
C LEU A 31 -0.12 -12.57 -2.42
N ARG A 32 0.89 -13.44 -2.38
CA ARG A 32 0.97 -14.66 -3.22
C ARG A 32 -0.13 -15.69 -2.96
N GLN A 33 -0.75 -15.66 -1.78
CA GLN A 33 -1.89 -16.54 -1.48
C GLN A 33 -3.23 -16.00 -2.04
N HIS A 34 -3.26 -14.75 -2.49
CA HIS A 34 -4.48 -14.05 -2.91
C HIS A 34 -4.44 -13.60 -4.37
N TYR A 35 -3.24 -13.45 -4.95
CA TYR A 35 -3.03 -13.02 -6.33
C TYR A 35 -2.01 -13.92 -7.01
N ASP A 36 -2.20 -14.13 -8.31
CA ASP A 36 -1.15 -14.65 -9.18
C ASP A 36 -0.28 -13.51 -9.74
N MET A 37 0.79 -13.87 -10.46
CA MET A 37 1.70 -12.88 -11.03
C MET A 37 1.04 -12.05 -12.14
N GLU A 38 0.10 -12.62 -12.89
CA GLU A 38 -0.58 -11.92 -13.98
C GLU A 38 -1.48 -10.81 -13.45
N ALA A 39 -2.21 -11.09 -12.37
CA ALA A 39 -3.08 -10.15 -11.68
C ALA A 39 -2.31 -9.03 -10.96
N MET A 40 -1.02 -9.23 -10.67
CA MET A 40 -0.13 -8.23 -10.07
C MET A 40 0.60 -7.38 -11.11
N LEU A 41 0.84 -7.93 -12.31
CA LEU A 41 1.59 -7.25 -13.35
C LEU A 41 0.82 -6.02 -13.86
N ASN A 42 1.51 -4.87 -13.94
CA ASN A 42 0.94 -3.58 -14.35
C ASN A 42 -0.23 -3.08 -13.49
N ARG A 43 -0.45 -3.69 -12.31
CA ARG A 43 -1.50 -3.24 -11.40
C ARG A 43 -1.09 -1.95 -10.72
N ARG A 44 -2.06 -1.04 -10.58
CA ARG A 44 -1.87 0.22 -9.83
C ARG A 44 -2.13 -0.03 -8.36
N VAL A 45 -1.25 0.48 -7.50
CA VAL A 45 -1.29 0.27 -6.06
C VAL A 45 -0.91 1.52 -5.31
N LEU A 46 -1.30 1.59 -4.04
CA LEU A 46 -0.78 2.56 -3.09
C LEU A 46 0.47 2.00 -2.39
N VAL A 47 1.51 2.83 -2.25
CA VAL A 47 2.77 2.46 -1.57
C VAL A 47 3.10 3.45 -0.46
N VAL A 48 3.42 2.92 0.73
CA VAL A 48 3.99 3.72 1.82
C VAL A 48 5.50 3.86 1.61
N CYS A 49 5.91 5.02 1.11
CA CYS A 49 7.30 5.25 0.68
C CYS A 49 8.26 5.72 1.79
N ASN A 50 7.77 6.17 2.94
CA ASN A 50 8.61 6.77 3.99
C ASN A 50 8.81 5.85 5.21
N LEU A 51 8.63 4.55 5.06
CA LEU A 51 9.06 3.57 6.06
C LEU A 51 10.58 3.40 5.99
N LYS A 52 11.19 2.98 7.10
CA LYS A 52 12.59 2.51 7.04
C LYS A 52 12.59 1.18 6.28
N ALA A 53 13.51 1.03 5.32
CA ALA A 53 13.70 -0.23 4.62
C ALA A 53 13.83 -1.40 5.60
N SER A 54 13.20 -2.52 5.26
CA SER A 54 13.14 -3.72 6.10
C SER A 54 13.63 -4.92 5.32
N LYS A 55 14.38 -5.80 5.99
CA LYS A 55 14.82 -7.06 5.41
C LYS A 55 13.77 -8.14 5.72
N ILE A 56 13.10 -8.63 4.69
CA ILE A 56 12.07 -9.67 4.76
C ILE A 56 12.66 -10.92 4.13
N ILE A 57 13.05 -11.89 4.97
CA ILE A 57 13.61 -13.19 4.55
C ILE A 57 14.72 -13.00 3.48
N GLY A 58 15.72 -12.18 3.79
CA GLY A 58 16.83 -11.95 2.84
C GLY A 58 16.62 -10.79 1.88
N PHE A 59 15.38 -10.49 1.49
CA PHE A 59 15.05 -9.42 0.54
C PHE A 59 14.87 -8.06 1.21
N VAL A 60 15.42 -6.99 0.62
CA VAL A 60 15.29 -5.63 1.18
C VAL A 60 14.06 -4.95 0.58
N SER A 61 13.00 -4.82 1.37
CA SER A 61 11.79 -4.11 0.97
C SER A 61 11.91 -2.62 1.30
N ASN A 62 11.72 -1.77 0.28
CA ASN A 62 11.83 -0.31 0.32
C ASN A 62 10.46 0.38 0.29
N GLY A 63 9.42 -0.32 0.73
CA GLY A 63 8.07 0.21 0.82
C GLY A 63 7.09 -0.83 1.34
N MET A 64 5.82 -0.47 1.33
CA MET A 64 4.72 -1.35 1.71
C MET A 64 3.54 -1.04 0.81
N VAL A 65 3.04 -2.08 0.12
CA VAL A 65 1.81 -2.01 -0.65
C VAL A 65 0.63 -2.05 0.32
N LEU A 66 -0.35 -1.16 0.14
CA LEU A 66 -1.55 -1.14 0.98
C LEU A 66 -2.63 -2.08 0.44
N ALA A 67 -3.17 -2.89 1.34
CA ALA A 67 -4.29 -3.78 1.03
C ALA A 67 -5.31 -3.80 2.19
N ALA A 68 -6.59 -3.87 1.84
CA ALA A 68 -7.66 -4.24 2.74
C ALA A 68 -7.63 -5.75 3.00
N LYS A 69 -7.89 -6.16 4.24
CA LYS A 69 -7.98 -7.57 4.63
C LYS A 69 -9.27 -7.81 5.38
N SER A 70 -10.03 -8.84 4.99
CA SER A 70 -11.22 -9.24 5.73
C SER A 70 -10.88 -9.62 7.17
N ASN A 71 -11.81 -9.44 8.11
CA ASN A 71 -11.54 -9.69 9.54
C ASN A 71 -11.17 -11.15 9.85
N ASP A 72 -11.64 -12.10 9.02
CA ASP A 72 -11.29 -13.53 9.10
C ASP A 72 -9.99 -13.87 8.33
N GLY A 73 -9.40 -12.91 7.62
CA GLY A 73 -8.17 -13.07 6.83
C GLY A 73 -8.33 -13.90 5.56
N SER A 74 -9.55 -14.27 5.17
CA SER A 74 -9.81 -15.11 4.00
C SER A 74 -9.63 -14.35 2.67
N GLN A 75 -9.84 -13.03 2.68
CA GLN A 75 -9.77 -12.18 1.50
C GLN A 75 -8.82 -11.00 1.73
N VAL A 76 -8.01 -10.69 0.71
CA VAL A 76 -7.13 -9.53 0.67
C VAL A 76 -7.34 -8.79 -0.64
N GLU A 77 -7.66 -7.51 -0.55
CA GLU A 77 -7.86 -6.63 -1.70
C GLU A 77 -6.85 -5.50 -1.71
N LEU A 78 -6.15 -5.33 -2.82
CA LEU A 78 -5.31 -4.16 -3.01
C LEU A 78 -6.15 -2.88 -2.92
N ILE A 79 -5.59 -1.85 -2.30
CA ILE A 79 -6.15 -0.50 -2.42
C ILE A 79 -5.65 0.10 -3.73
N GLU A 80 -6.59 0.43 -4.61
CA GLU A 80 -6.32 0.95 -5.93
C GLU A 80 -6.62 2.45 -5.99
N PRO A 81 -5.77 3.23 -6.69
CA PRO A 81 -6.08 4.62 -6.99
C PRO A 81 -7.13 4.72 -8.11
N PRO A 82 -7.76 5.88 -8.32
CA PRO A 82 -8.66 6.07 -9.46
C PRO A 82 -7.91 5.97 -10.80
N GLU A 83 -8.64 5.66 -11.88
CA GLU A 83 -8.10 5.38 -13.22
C GLU A 83 -7.23 6.52 -13.80
N ASN A 84 -7.48 7.77 -13.39
CA ASN A 84 -6.74 8.94 -13.87
C ASN A 84 -5.61 9.40 -12.94
N ALA A 85 -5.34 8.67 -11.84
CA ALA A 85 -4.21 8.98 -10.96
C ALA A 85 -2.87 8.81 -11.67
N VAL A 86 -1.94 9.73 -11.43
CA VAL A 86 -0.61 9.71 -12.03
C VAL A 86 0.34 8.88 -11.18
N VAL A 87 1.22 8.10 -11.81
CA VAL A 87 2.27 7.35 -11.08
C VAL A 87 3.20 8.32 -10.35
N GLY A 88 3.46 8.05 -9.07
CA GLY A 88 4.24 8.91 -8.19
C GLY A 88 3.49 10.13 -7.63
N GLU A 89 2.21 10.27 -7.98
CA GLU A 89 1.36 11.26 -7.33
C GLU A 89 1.24 10.97 -5.84
N ARG A 90 1.30 12.05 -5.05
CA ARG A 90 1.10 11.94 -3.62
C ARG A 90 -0.36 11.64 -3.31
N VAL A 91 -0.57 10.51 -2.65
CA VAL A 91 -1.84 10.17 -2.00
C VAL A 91 -1.96 10.93 -0.67
N PHE A 92 -3.12 11.48 -0.38
CA PHE A 92 -3.38 12.27 0.80
C PHE A 92 -4.74 11.96 1.41
N ILE A 93 -4.91 12.31 2.68
CA ILE A 93 -6.18 12.21 3.38
C ILE A 93 -6.92 13.53 3.18
N GLU A 94 -8.22 13.45 2.93
CA GLU A 94 -9.10 14.60 2.77
C GLU A 94 -8.88 15.65 3.87
N ASN A 95 -8.73 16.91 3.45
CA ASN A 95 -8.53 18.07 4.32
C ASN A 95 -7.29 18.01 5.22
N LEU A 96 -6.38 17.05 5.01
CA LEU A 96 -5.08 17.01 5.69
C LEU A 96 -3.97 17.47 4.75
N THR A 97 -3.25 18.50 5.20
CA THR A 97 -2.08 19.04 4.51
C THR A 97 -0.83 18.85 5.36
N GLY A 98 0.35 18.90 4.74
CA GLY A 98 1.61 18.81 5.44
C GLY A 98 2.70 18.17 4.61
N LYS A 99 3.93 18.19 5.10
CA LYS A 99 5.06 17.48 4.48
C LYS A 99 5.17 16.06 5.05
N ALA A 100 5.55 15.11 4.22
CA ALA A 100 5.83 13.75 4.69
C ALA A 100 6.97 13.78 5.71
N SER A 101 6.83 13.00 6.79
CA SER A 101 7.91 12.79 7.75
C SER A 101 9.01 11.92 7.12
N SER A 102 10.27 12.14 7.52
CA SER A 102 11.38 11.26 7.13
C SER A 102 11.22 9.86 7.75
N SER A 103 11.85 8.85 7.16
CA SER A 103 11.81 7.48 7.68
C SER A 103 12.32 7.36 9.12
N ALA A 104 13.32 8.18 9.51
CA ALA A 104 13.80 8.27 10.89
C ALA A 104 12.73 8.82 11.84
N GLN A 105 11.98 9.85 11.43
CA GLN A 105 10.88 10.42 12.21
C GLN A 105 9.72 9.43 12.33
N VAL A 106 9.33 8.78 11.23
CA VAL A 106 8.27 7.77 11.20
C VAL A 106 8.59 6.66 12.20
N LYS A 107 9.80 6.10 12.15
CA LYS A 107 10.26 5.06 13.07
C LYS A 107 10.31 5.54 14.53
N LYS A 108 10.93 6.69 14.79
CA LYS A 108 11.11 7.21 16.16
C LYS A 108 9.77 7.48 16.86
N ARG A 109 8.78 7.98 16.12
CA ARG A 109 7.46 8.34 16.65
C ARG A 109 6.44 7.20 16.59
N LYS A 110 6.82 6.04 16.01
CA LYS A 110 5.91 4.94 15.68
C LYS A 110 4.68 5.45 14.91
N THR A 111 4.92 6.31 13.92
CA THR A 111 3.84 7.04 13.23
C THR A 111 2.97 6.06 12.44
N TRP A 112 3.60 5.12 11.72
CA TRP A 112 2.89 4.10 10.96
C TRP A 112 2.00 3.24 11.86
N ASP A 113 2.53 2.72 12.97
CA ASP A 113 1.77 1.90 13.93
C ASP A 113 0.52 2.59 14.50
N LYS A 114 0.52 3.93 14.55
CA LYS A 114 -0.65 4.71 14.98
C LYS A 114 -1.62 4.94 13.84
N VAL A 115 -1.10 5.32 12.67
CA VAL A 115 -1.92 5.57 11.47
C VAL A 115 -2.64 4.30 11.05
N ALA A 116 -1.93 3.17 10.94
CA ALA A 116 -2.47 1.91 10.45
C ALA A 116 -3.64 1.36 11.28
N LYS A 117 -3.75 1.70 12.57
CA LYS A 117 -4.86 1.28 13.43
C LYS A 117 -6.21 1.88 13.03
N GLU A 118 -6.17 3.07 12.43
CA GLU A 118 -7.35 3.83 12.03
C GLU A 118 -7.59 3.74 10.51
N LEU A 119 -6.78 2.96 9.79
CA LEU A 119 -6.95 2.73 8.36
C LEU A 119 -7.96 1.60 8.13
N GLN A 120 -9.01 1.91 7.39
CA GLN A 120 -10.02 0.93 7.02
C GLN A 120 -10.74 1.33 5.73
N THR A 121 -11.40 0.37 5.10
CA THR A 121 -12.36 0.63 4.03
C THR A 121 -13.70 1.08 4.61
N GLY A 122 -14.30 2.11 4.02
CA GLY A 122 -15.63 2.63 4.33
C GLY A 122 -16.66 2.24 3.27
N GLU A 123 -17.69 3.08 3.11
CA GLU A 123 -18.76 2.88 2.14
C GLU A 123 -18.21 2.73 0.71
N GLY A 124 -18.72 1.74 -0.03
CA GLY A 124 -18.29 1.46 -1.40
C GLY A 124 -16.80 1.10 -1.54
N GLY A 125 -16.17 0.60 -0.47
CA GLY A 125 -14.77 0.17 -0.44
C GLY A 125 -13.76 1.31 -0.33
N ILE A 126 -14.20 2.55 -0.10
CA ILE A 126 -13.31 3.72 -0.02
C ILE A 126 -12.29 3.55 1.10
N ALA A 127 -11.00 3.67 0.79
CA ALA A 127 -9.96 3.68 1.80
C ALA A 127 -10.08 4.97 2.63
N THR A 128 -10.08 4.83 3.96
CA THR A 128 -10.26 5.95 4.89
C THR A 128 -9.25 5.89 6.02
N TRP A 129 -8.98 7.05 6.62
CA TRP A 129 -8.30 7.19 7.90
C TRP A 129 -9.15 8.05 8.82
N GLU A 130 -9.57 7.53 9.98
CA GLU A 130 -10.53 8.19 10.87
C GLU A 130 -11.81 8.66 10.14
N GLY A 131 -12.29 7.85 9.17
CA GLY A 131 -13.46 8.16 8.34
C GLY A 131 -13.23 9.18 7.22
N LYS A 132 -12.05 9.81 7.13
CA LYS A 132 -11.70 10.74 6.05
C LYS A 132 -11.14 9.97 4.87
N ALA A 133 -11.58 10.32 3.66
CA ALA A 133 -11.18 9.61 2.45
C ALA A 133 -9.68 9.75 2.16
N ILE A 134 -9.07 8.65 1.75
CA ILE A 134 -7.73 8.60 1.18
C ILE A 134 -7.90 8.76 -0.33
N GLN A 135 -7.21 9.74 -0.91
CA GLN A 135 -7.45 10.15 -2.28
C GLN A 135 -6.20 10.70 -2.97
N THR A 136 -6.33 10.82 -4.28
CA THR A 136 -5.45 11.55 -5.19
C THR A 136 -6.19 12.80 -5.68
N ASN A 137 -5.55 13.62 -6.51
CA ASN A 137 -6.24 14.71 -7.20
C ASN A 137 -7.28 14.20 -8.21
N ALA A 138 -7.19 12.94 -8.65
CA ALA A 138 -8.14 12.31 -9.56
C ALA A 138 -9.32 11.62 -8.86
N GLY A 139 -9.34 11.57 -7.52
CA GLY A 139 -10.42 10.97 -6.73
C GLY A 139 -9.95 9.97 -5.68
N VAL A 140 -10.93 9.30 -5.07
CA VAL A 140 -10.76 8.40 -3.92
C VAL A 140 -10.11 7.07 -4.30
N CYS A 141 -9.32 6.53 -3.38
CA CYS A 141 -8.72 5.19 -3.49
C CYS A 141 -9.65 4.14 -2.86
N LYS A 142 -9.73 2.95 -3.43
CA LYS A 142 -10.74 1.94 -3.03
C LYS A 142 -10.19 0.52 -3.03
N ALA A 143 -10.74 -0.33 -2.16
CA ALA A 143 -10.77 -1.76 -2.35
C ALA A 143 -11.91 -2.13 -3.33
N ALA A 144 -11.85 -3.32 -3.93
CA ALA A 144 -12.81 -3.71 -4.96
C ALA A 144 -14.21 -4.00 -4.37
N THR A 145 -14.25 -4.74 -3.26
CA THR A 145 -15.49 -5.21 -2.62
C THR A 145 -15.47 -5.15 -1.10
N LEU A 146 -14.30 -5.13 -0.46
CA LEU A 146 -14.20 -5.12 1.00
C LEU A 146 -14.65 -3.78 1.59
N VAL A 147 -15.64 -3.85 2.48
CA VAL A 147 -16.20 -2.72 3.23
C VAL A 147 -16.03 -2.97 4.72
N GLY A 148 -15.61 -1.97 5.48
CA GLY A 148 -15.34 -2.09 6.92
C GLY A 148 -14.12 -2.95 7.26
N ALA A 149 -13.28 -3.23 6.28
CA ALA A 149 -12.08 -4.05 6.42
C ALA A 149 -10.85 -3.20 6.80
N PRO A 150 -10.02 -3.65 7.76
CA PRO A 150 -8.77 -2.98 8.08
C PRO A 150 -7.81 -2.95 6.89
N ILE A 151 -7.04 -1.87 6.78
CA ILE A 151 -6.02 -1.70 5.73
C ILE A 151 -4.63 -1.77 6.37
N SER A 152 -3.73 -2.55 5.77
CA SER A 152 -2.34 -2.70 6.20
C SER A 152 -1.37 -2.75 5.05
#